data_AF-A0A5C8PTX6-F1
#
_entry.id   AF-A0A5C8PTX6-F1
#
_cell.length_a   1.000
_cell.length_b   1.000
_cell.length_c   1.000
_cell.angle_alpha   90.00
_cell.angle_beta   90.00
_cell.angle_gamma   90.00
#
_symmetry.space_group_name_H-M   'P 1'
#
loop_
_entity.id
_entity.type
_entity.pdbx_description
1 polymer ?
#
loop_
_entity_poly.entity_id
_entity_poly.type
_entity_poly.pdbx_seq_one_letter_code
_entity_poly.pdbx_strand_id
1 'polypeptide(L)'
;MRSPRRRTSRPCRRSWRTWRWSAALPSMTPSCAAGWAASPSPAPTWASAMHLRQIEAFQAVIEAGTFSRAAARLRVSQPTISKLIGALERTLGYALFERAAGRIVPTAAALVLHREVQRAWVGIERLTSVAQALRTAAPARLVIGCSPMLAMGFVPQLLALFRAAHLTSSSCSTPTTCGR
;
A
#
# COMPACT_ATOMS: atom_id res chain seq x y z
N MET A 1 5.49 -32.73 71.01
CA MET A 1 6.68 -32.00 70.49
C MET A 1 6.23 -30.93 69.51
N ARG A 2 6.95 -29.80 69.52
CA ARG A 2 6.67 -28.44 69.02
C ARG A 2 6.18 -28.29 67.56
N SER A 3 5.22 -27.37 67.39
CA SER A 3 5.09 -26.45 66.23
C SER A 3 6.21 -25.38 66.25
N PRO A 4 6.63 -24.71 65.15
CA PRO A 4 5.76 -23.77 64.41
C PRO A 4 6.04 -23.49 62.90
N ARG A 5 5.02 -22.91 62.25
CA ARG A 5 4.99 -21.82 61.23
C ARG A 5 6.34 -21.40 60.61
N ARG A 6 6.48 -21.09 59.30
CA ARG A 6 5.74 -20.07 58.51
C ARG A 6 6.33 -20.03 57.08
N ARG A 7 5.49 -19.68 56.07
CA ARG A 7 5.76 -18.76 54.93
C ARG A 7 7.00 -19.07 54.03
N THR A 8 6.88 -19.24 52.72
CA THR A 8 6.57 -18.14 51.79
C THR A 8 6.50 -18.63 50.33
N SER A 9 5.53 -18.07 49.61
CA SER A 9 5.62 -17.49 48.25
C SER A 9 5.95 -18.35 47.02
N ARG A 10 4.91 -18.50 46.19
CA ARG A 10 5.02 -18.32 44.72
C ARG A 10 5.74 -17.01 44.38
N PRO A 11 6.56 -16.99 43.32
CA PRO A 11 6.58 -15.87 42.38
C PRO A 11 6.29 -16.42 40.96
N CYS A 12 5.17 -16.06 40.32
CA CYS A 12 4.85 -14.75 39.75
C CYS A 12 5.69 -14.42 38.51
N ARG A 13 5.03 -14.64 37.36
CA ARG A 13 5.31 -14.11 36.02
C ARG A 13 5.68 -12.61 36.07
N ARG A 14 6.94 -12.27 35.79
CA ARG A 14 7.45 -10.95 35.34
C ARG A 14 8.91 -11.15 34.90
N SER A 15 9.43 -10.55 33.84
CA SER A 15 9.40 -9.12 33.61
C SER A 15 9.75 -8.75 32.16
N TRP A 16 8.85 -8.07 31.48
CA TRP A 16 9.16 -7.17 30.36
C TRP A 16 9.10 -5.73 30.89
N ARG A 17 9.81 -5.46 31.99
CA ARG A 17 9.80 -4.16 32.68
C ARG A 17 11.21 -3.69 33.01
N THR A 18 12.03 -3.46 32.00
CA THR A 18 13.23 -2.61 32.12
C THR A 18 13.62 -2.01 30.75
N TRP A 19 12.68 -1.35 30.08
CA TRP A 19 13.06 -0.21 29.24
C TRP A 19 12.54 1.05 29.91
N ARG A 20 13.49 1.75 30.50
CA ARG A 20 13.39 2.90 31.37
C ARG A 20 13.32 4.15 30.49
N TRP A 21 12.12 4.62 30.16
CA TRP A 21 11.92 6.02 29.78
C TRP A 21 11.83 6.82 31.08
N SER A 22 12.96 7.34 31.54
CA SER A 22 12.98 8.31 32.65
C SER A 22 13.04 9.71 32.07
N ALA A 23 11.89 10.36 31.95
CA ALA A 23 11.79 11.81 32.09
C ALA A 23 10.39 12.14 32.60
N ALA A 24 10.36 12.96 33.63
CA ALA A 24 9.24 13.24 34.53
C ALA A 24 7.93 13.62 33.81
N LEU A 25 6.83 13.08 34.31
CA LEU A 25 5.50 13.67 34.16
C LEU A 25 4.89 13.81 35.56
N PRO A 26 4.40 15.01 35.94
CA PRO A 26 3.66 15.19 37.17
C PRO A 26 2.33 14.45 37.10
N SER A 27 1.78 14.14 38.27
CA SER A 27 0.51 13.44 38.50
C SER A 27 -0.65 14.00 37.66
N MET A 28 -0.90 13.37 36.52
CA MET A 28 -2.16 13.49 35.78
C MET A 28 -3.07 12.33 36.19
N THR A 29 -4.30 12.68 36.52
CA THR A 29 -5.37 11.84 37.06
C THR A 29 -5.80 10.71 36.10
N PRO A 30 -6.38 9.62 36.64
CA PRO A 30 -6.82 8.48 35.85
C PRO A 30 -8.18 8.78 35.21
N SER A 31 -8.20 9.42 34.05
CA SER A 31 -9.43 9.58 33.26
C SER A 31 -9.23 9.33 31.75
N CYS A 32 -8.00 9.45 31.22
CA CYS A 32 -7.75 9.26 29.78
C CYS A 32 -7.31 7.85 29.37
N ALA A 33 -7.23 6.86 30.27
CA ALA A 33 -6.73 5.53 29.92
C ALA A 33 -7.79 4.58 29.31
N ALA A 34 -9.07 4.99 29.26
CA ALA A 34 -10.16 4.20 28.69
C ALA A 34 -10.77 4.95 27.50
N GLY A 35 -10.20 4.77 26.31
CA GLY A 35 -10.76 5.43 25.11
C GLY A 35 -10.24 4.93 23.78
N TRP A 36 -9.04 4.33 23.73
CA TRP A 36 -8.53 3.71 22.50
C TRP A 36 -8.90 2.22 22.41
N ALA A 37 -9.95 1.77 23.13
CA ALA A 37 -10.53 0.46 22.90
C ALA A 37 -10.85 0.37 21.42
N ALA A 38 -9.96 -0.31 20.70
CA ALA A 38 -9.98 -0.49 19.27
C ALA A 38 -11.35 -1.05 18.94
N SER A 39 -12.22 -0.19 18.44
CA SER A 39 -13.45 -0.62 17.80
C SER A 39 -13.01 -1.61 16.71
N PRO A 40 -13.56 -2.84 16.65
CA PRO A 40 -13.38 -3.64 15.45
C PRO A 40 -14.08 -2.87 14.33
N SER A 41 -13.31 -2.05 13.60
CA SER A 41 -13.80 -1.38 12.41
C SER A 41 -14.36 -2.49 11.51
N PRO A 42 -15.62 -2.40 11.03
CA PRO A 42 -16.11 -3.36 10.07
C PRO A 42 -15.11 -3.37 8.93
N ALA A 43 -14.55 -4.55 8.63
CA ALA A 43 -13.63 -4.70 7.52
C ALA A 43 -14.28 -4.02 6.30
N PRO A 44 -13.58 -3.07 5.68
CA PRO A 44 -14.25 -2.19 4.75
C PRO A 44 -14.79 -2.99 3.57
N THR A 45 -15.99 -2.64 3.10
CA THR A 45 -16.72 -3.32 2.02
C THR A 45 -15.95 -3.38 0.70
N TRP A 46 -14.87 -2.60 0.56
CA TRP A 46 -13.93 -2.71 -0.55
C TRP A 46 -13.04 -3.96 -0.49
N ALA A 47 -13.15 -4.81 0.53
CA ALA A 47 -12.66 -6.19 0.50
C ALA A 47 -13.32 -6.90 -0.70
N SER A 48 -12.71 -6.67 -1.87
CA SER A 48 -13.36 -6.71 -3.17
C SER A 48 -13.68 -8.14 -3.53
N ALA A 49 -14.78 -8.33 -4.27
CA ALA A 49 -15.14 -9.62 -4.86
C ALA A 49 -13.96 -10.26 -5.64
N MET A 50 -13.04 -9.46 -6.16
CA MET A 50 -11.82 -9.90 -6.84
C MET A 50 -10.57 -9.75 -5.96
N HIS A 51 -9.79 -10.81 -5.85
CA HIS A 51 -8.51 -10.79 -5.14
C HIS A 51 -7.36 -10.37 -6.06
N LEU A 52 -6.38 -9.62 -5.53
CA LEU A 52 -5.20 -9.15 -6.28
C LEU A 52 -4.46 -10.29 -7.01
N ARG A 53 -4.26 -11.43 -6.34
CA ARG A 53 -3.62 -12.62 -6.93
C ARG A 53 -4.37 -13.18 -8.16
N GLN A 54 -5.70 -13.06 -8.18
CA GLN A 54 -6.50 -13.49 -9.31
C GLN A 54 -6.32 -12.55 -10.50
N ILE A 55 -6.26 -11.23 -10.24
CA ILE A 55 -6.00 -10.21 -11.24
C ILE A 55 -4.59 -10.36 -11.84
N GLU A 56 -3.58 -10.60 -11.00
CA GLU A 56 -2.20 -10.91 -11.44
C GLU A 56 -2.16 -12.14 -12.35
N ALA A 57 -2.83 -13.22 -11.95
CA ALA A 57 -2.90 -14.46 -12.74
C ALA A 57 -3.59 -14.21 -14.09
N PHE A 58 -4.70 -13.49 -14.09
CA PHE A 58 -5.45 -13.12 -15.30
C PHE A 58 -4.58 -12.32 -16.28
N GLN A 59 -3.91 -11.28 -15.80
CA GLN A 59 -3.02 -10.47 -16.61
C GLN A 59 -1.85 -11.30 -17.17
N ALA A 60 -1.24 -12.15 -16.35
CA ALA A 60 -0.15 -13.01 -16.78
C ALA A 60 -0.60 -13.99 -17.88
N VAL A 61 -1.83 -14.52 -17.83
CA VAL A 61 -2.37 -15.41 -18.86
C VAL A 61 -2.64 -14.67 -20.16
N ILE A 62 -3.21 -13.46 -20.11
CA ILE A 62 -3.43 -12.64 -21.30
C ILE A 62 -2.10 -12.31 -21.99
N GLU A 63 -1.08 -11.89 -21.23
CA GLU A 63 0.21 -11.50 -21.79
C GLU A 63 1.03 -12.70 -22.29
N ALA A 64 0.91 -13.87 -21.64
CA ALA A 64 1.69 -15.05 -22.01
C ALA A 64 1.01 -15.95 -23.07
N GLY A 65 -0.31 -15.87 -23.21
CA GLY A 65 -1.14 -16.66 -24.12
C GLY A 65 -1.34 -18.12 -23.73
N THR A 66 -0.64 -18.63 -22.70
CA THR A 66 -0.83 -19.99 -22.18
C THR A 66 -0.73 -20.03 -20.66
N PHE A 67 -1.50 -20.92 -20.02
CA PHE A 67 -1.45 -21.11 -18.57
C PHE A 67 -0.06 -21.54 -18.06
N SER A 68 0.66 -22.39 -18.81
CA SER A 68 1.99 -22.85 -18.42
C SER A 68 3.03 -21.72 -18.43
N ARG A 69 3.00 -20.84 -19.45
CA ARG A 69 3.91 -19.69 -19.49
C ARG A 69 3.57 -18.65 -18.42
N ALA A 70 2.29 -18.42 -18.15
CA ALA A 70 1.84 -17.55 -17.07
C ALA A 70 2.30 -18.07 -15.69
N ALA A 71 2.19 -19.38 -15.46
CA ALA A 71 2.65 -20.04 -14.24
C ALA A 71 4.16 -19.86 -14.03
N ALA A 72 4.95 -20.07 -15.09
CA ALA A 72 6.39 -19.84 -15.06
C ALA A 72 6.74 -18.38 -14.72
N ARG A 73 6.02 -17.41 -15.30
CA ARG A 73 6.24 -15.98 -15.04
C ARG A 73 5.93 -15.59 -13.60
N LEU A 74 4.87 -16.15 -13.03
CA LEU A 74 4.47 -15.90 -11.64
C LEU A 74 5.17 -16.83 -10.62
N ARG A 75 6.06 -17.71 -11.08
CA ARG A 75 6.78 -18.71 -10.26
C ARG A 75 5.84 -19.58 -9.41
N VAL A 76 4.72 -19.99 -10.00
CA VAL A 76 3.73 -20.87 -9.40
C VAL A 76 3.48 -22.09 -10.28
N SER A 77 2.80 -23.09 -9.76
CA SER A 77 2.39 -24.25 -10.55
C SER A 77 1.21 -23.92 -11.48
N GLN A 78 1.16 -24.56 -12.65
CA GLN A 78 0.04 -24.44 -13.59
C GLN A 78 -1.35 -24.73 -12.98
N PRO A 79 -1.56 -25.74 -12.11
CA PRO A 79 -2.85 -25.95 -11.45
C PRO A 79 -3.25 -24.80 -10.52
N THR A 80 -2.28 -24.07 -9.94
CA THR A 80 -2.57 -22.87 -9.14
C THR A 80 -3.14 -21.74 -10.00
N ILE A 81 -2.54 -21.49 -11.17
CA ILE A 81 -3.08 -20.50 -12.13
C ILE A 81 -4.50 -20.89 -12.54
N SER A 82 -4.71 -22.15 -12.93
CA SER A 82 -6.04 -22.63 -13.35
C SER A 82 -7.10 -22.42 -12.26
N LYS A 83 -6.77 -22.71 -10.99
CA LYS A 83 -7.65 -22.45 -9.84
C LYS A 83 -7.94 -20.97 -9.63
N LEU A 84 -6.94 -20.10 -9.76
CA LEU A 84 -7.11 -18.66 -9.60
C LEU A 84 -8.03 -18.06 -10.67
N ILE A 85 -7.85 -18.48 -11.93
CA ILE A 85 -8.70 -18.04 -13.04
C ILE A 85 -10.12 -18.58 -12.89
N GLY A 86 -10.30 -19.87 -12.58
CA GLY A 86 -11.63 -20.43 -12.36
C GLY A 86 -12.33 -19.86 -11.12
N ALA A 87 -11.59 -19.38 -10.11
CA ALA A 87 -12.18 -18.61 -9.01
C ALA A 87 -12.63 -17.23 -9.46
N LEU A 88 -11.83 -16.54 -10.30
CA LEU A 88 -12.18 -15.24 -10.86
C LEU A 88 -13.43 -15.32 -11.76
N GLU A 89 -13.49 -16.30 -12.65
CA GLU A 89 -14.65 -16.53 -13.52
C GLU A 89 -15.93 -16.82 -12.72
N ARG A 90 -15.82 -17.57 -11.61
CA ARG A 90 -16.96 -17.81 -10.70
C ARG A 90 -17.43 -16.53 -10.00
N THR A 91 -16.50 -15.68 -9.57
CA THR A 91 -16.85 -14.37 -8.99
C THR A 91 -17.54 -13.48 -10.02
N LEU A 92 -17.04 -13.47 -11.25
CA LEU A 92 -17.53 -12.59 -12.32
C LEU A 92 -18.82 -13.10 -12.97
N GLY A 93 -19.07 -14.41 -12.93
CA GLY A 93 -20.25 -15.05 -13.52
C GLY A 93 -20.14 -15.31 -15.03
N TYR A 94 -18.96 -15.14 -15.63
CA TYR A 94 -18.72 -15.39 -17.06
C TYR A 94 -17.31 -15.92 -17.31
N ALA A 95 -17.14 -16.62 -18.44
CA ALA A 95 -15.85 -17.15 -18.87
C ALA A 95 -14.95 -16.05 -19.45
N LEU A 96 -13.70 -16.01 -19.01
CA LEU A 96 -12.68 -15.10 -19.49
C LEU A 96 -11.85 -15.73 -20.62
N PHE A 97 -11.75 -17.06 -20.63
CA PHE A 97 -10.97 -17.79 -21.62
C PHE A 97 -11.79 -18.92 -22.23
N GLU A 98 -11.64 -19.09 -23.53
CA GLU A 98 -12.22 -20.19 -24.30
C GLU A 98 -11.12 -21.01 -24.98
N ARG A 99 -11.45 -22.25 -25.33
CA ARG A 99 -10.55 -23.14 -26.07
C ARG A 99 -11.00 -23.18 -27.53
N ALA A 100 -10.23 -22.55 -28.40
CA ALA A 100 -10.44 -22.60 -29.85
C ALA A 100 -9.22 -23.25 -30.51
N ALA A 101 -9.44 -24.29 -31.32
CA ALA A 101 -8.38 -25.00 -32.06
C ALA A 101 -7.19 -25.45 -31.18
N GLY A 102 -7.46 -25.93 -29.96
CA GLY A 102 -6.42 -26.37 -29.02
C GLY A 102 -5.61 -25.24 -28.37
N ARG A 103 -5.95 -23.98 -28.63
CA ARG A 103 -5.33 -22.80 -28.02
C ARG A 103 -6.28 -22.11 -27.06
N ILE A 104 -5.70 -21.41 -26.09
CA ILE A 104 -6.45 -20.58 -25.15
C ILE A 104 -6.62 -19.21 -25.80
N VAL A 105 -7.87 -18.79 -25.96
CA VAL A 105 -8.23 -17.51 -26.56
C VAL A 105 -9.00 -16.68 -25.53
N PRO A 106 -8.65 -15.40 -25.33
CA PRO A 106 -9.39 -14.52 -24.44
C PRO A 106 -10.74 -14.14 -25.07
N THR A 107 -11.81 -14.12 -24.27
CA THR A 107 -13.13 -13.68 -24.71
C THR A 107 -13.17 -12.15 -24.89
N ALA A 108 -14.20 -11.64 -25.59
CA ALA A 108 -14.39 -10.19 -25.72
C ALA A 108 -14.52 -9.49 -24.35
N ALA A 109 -15.20 -10.14 -23.39
CA ALA A 109 -15.32 -9.66 -22.02
C ALA A 109 -13.96 -9.57 -21.31
N ALA A 110 -13.09 -10.57 -21.50
CA ALA A 110 -11.74 -10.55 -20.96
C ALA A 110 -10.89 -9.40 -21.52
N LEU A 111 -11.01 -9.09 -22.81
CA LEU A 111 -10.28 -7.95 -23.41
C LEU A 111 -10.74 -6.61 -22.84
N VAL A 112 -12.04 -6.44 -22.58
CA VAL A 112 -12.58 -5.23 -21.93
C VAL A 112 -12.07 -5.15 -20.49
N LEU A 113 -12.19 -6.24 -19.72
CA LEU A 113 -11.71 -6.29 -18.34
C LEU A 113 -10.21 -5.99 -18.25
N HIS A 114 -9.42 -6.52 -19.18
CA HIS A 114 -7.99 -6.27 -19.23
C HIS A 114 -7.66 -4.78 -19.34
N ARG A 115 -8.38 -4.03 -20.16
CA ARG A 115 -8.19 -2.57 -20.28
C ARG A 115 -8.48 -1.84 -18.97
N GLU A 116 -9.53 -2.22 -18.26
CA GLU A 116 -9.86 -1.61 -16.96
C GLU A 116 -8.82 -1.97 -15.89
N VAL A 117 -8.34 -3.22 -15.88
CA VAL A 117 -7.25 -3.65 -14.99
C VAL A 117 -5.98 -2.83 -15.26
N GLN A 118 -5.59 -2.61 -16.52
CA GLN A 118 -4.44 -1.78 -16.86
C GLN A 118 -4.56 -0.34 -16.31
N ARG A 119 -5.75 0.27 -16.44
CA ARG A 119 -5.98 1.62 -15.91
C ARG A 119 -5.89 1.67 -14.38
N ALA A 120 -6.41 0.65 -13.70
CA ALA A 120 -6.34 0.57 -12.24
C ALA A 120 -4.88 0.44 -11.74
N TRP A 121 -4.04 -0.34 -12.43
CA TRP A 121 -2.62 -0.48 -12.10
C TRP A 121 -1.86 0.85 -12.16
N VAL A 122 -2.13 1.70 -13.15
CA VAL A 122 -1.54 3.05 -13.23
C VAL A 122 -1.87 3.87 -11.97
N GLY A 123 -3.10 3.76 -11.46
CA GLY A 123 -3.50 4.40 -10.21
C GLY A 123 -2.73 3.89 -9.00
N ILE A 124 -2.54 2.57 -8.89
CA ILE A 124 -1.79 1.93 -7.80
C ILE A 124 -0.30 2.30 -7.84
N GLU A 125 0.31 2.33 -9.02
CA GLU A 125 1.70 2.79 -9.20
C GLU A 125 1.86 4.24 -8.76
N ARG A 126 0.91 5.11 -9.13
CA ARG A 126 0.91 6.50 -8.69
C ARG A 126 0.83 6.61 -7.16
N LEU A 127 -0.05 5.86 -6.52
CA LEU A 127 -0.14 5.82 -5.05
C LEU A 127 1.18 5.39 -4.41
N THR A 128 1.83 4.38 -4.99
CA THR A 128 3.13 3.90 -4.51
C THR A 128 4.21 4.97 -4.64
N SER A 129 4.24 5.67 -5.78
CA SER A 129 5.20 6.77 -6.01
C SER A 129 5.01 7.92 -5.01
N VAL A 130 3.76 8.29 -4.71
CA VAL A 130 3.43 9.33 -3.71
C VAL A 130 3.84 8.87 -2.32
N ALA A 131 3.53 7.64 -1.93
CA ALA A 131 3.93 7.10 -0.64
C ALA A 131 5.46 7.09 -0.44
N GLN A 132 6.22 6.78 -1.50
CA GLN A 132 7.68 6.84 -1.49
C GLN A 132 8.20 8.29 -1.39
N ALA A 133 7.57 9.23 -2.10
CA ALA A 133 7.91 10.65 -2.02
C ALA A 133 7.70 11.21 -0.60
N LEU A 134 6.60 10.83 0.06
CA LEU A 134 6.33 11.24 1.44
C LEU A 134 7.36 10.71 2.45
N ARG A 135 7.86 9.48 2.24
CA ARG A 135 8.89 8.89 3.12
C ARG A 135 10.25 9.59 3.04
N THR A 136 10.55 10.25 1.92
CA THR A 136 11.90 10.78 1.65
C THR A 136 12.07 12.24 2.07
N ALA A 137 11.00 12.94 2.51
CA ALA A 137 11.02 14.37 2.84
C ALA A 137 11.77 15.22 1.79
N ALA A 138 11.79 14.75 0.54
CA ALA A 138 12.49 15.42 -0.54
C ALA A 138 11.62 16.58 -1.03
N PRO A 139 12.22 17.74 -1.39
CA PRO A 139 11.47 18.80 -2.03
C PRO A 139 10.71 18.22 -3.23
N ALA A 140 9.41 18.51 -3.32
CA ALA A 140 8.52 17.95 -4.32
C ALA A 140 9.12 18.08 -5.72
N ARG A 141 9.53 16.95 -6.31
CA ARG A 141 10.12 16.91 -7.65
C ARG A 141 9.00 16.89 -8.68
N LEU A 142 8.75 18.03 -9.32
CA LEU A 142 7.80 18.14 -10.43
C LEU A 142 8.50 17.78 -11.74
N VAL A 143 8.01 16.75 -12.43
CA VAL A 143 8.45 16.40 -13.79
C VAL A 143 7.43 16.92 -14.79
N ILE A 144 7.86 17.76 -15.73
CA ILE A 144 7.01 18.36 -16.76
C ILE A 144 7.37 17.71 -18.11
N GLY A 145 6.44 16.94 -18.67
CA GLY A 145 6.55 16.44 -20.05
C GLY A 145 6.06 17.51 -21.02
N CYS A 146 6.93 17.94 -21.95
CA CYS A 146 6.58 18.95 -22.96
C CYS A 146 7.35 18.73 -24.26
N SER A 147 6.83 19.28 -25.37
CA SER A 147 7.53 19.31 -26.66
C SER A 147 8.84 20.12 -26.53
N PRO A 148 9.96 19.72 -27.20
CA PRO A 148 11.25 20.40 -27.09
C PRO A 148 11.20 21.91 -27.35
N MET A 149 10.31 22.35 -28.25
CA MET A 149 10.11 23.77 -28.57
C MET A 149 9.59 24.56 -27.37
N LEU A 150 8.72 23.97 -26.54
CA LEU A 150 8.20 24.59 -25.33
C LEU A 150 9.22 24.53 -24.19
N ALA A 151 10.03 23.46 -24.13
CA ALA A 151 11.08 23.31 -23.12
C ALA A 151 12.14 24.41 -23.21
N MET A 152 12.48 24.86 -24.43
CA MET A 152 13.55 25.85 -24.64
C MET A 152 13.16 27.28 -24.28
N GLY A 153 11.88 27.66 -24.36
CA GLY A 153 11.46 29.06 -24.16
C GLY A 153 10.32 29.24 -23.15
N PHE A 154 9.27 28.42 -23.26
CA PHE A 154 8.02 28.66 -22.55
C PHE A 154 8.05 28.13 -21.10
N VAL A 155 8.54 26.90 -20.91
CA VAL A 155 8.63 26.26 -19.58
C VAL A 155 9.49 27.05 -18.58
N PRO A 156 10.71 27.52 -18.90
CA PRO A 156 11.51 28.29 -17.94
C PRO A 156 10.84 29.62 -17.55
N GLN A 157 10.17 30.29 -18.49
CA GLN A 157 9.42 31.53 -18.20
C GLN A 157 8.23 31.28 -17.26
N LEU A 158 7.46 30.22 -17.53
CA LEU A 158 6.33 29.83 -16.68
C LEU A 158 6.79 29.46 -15.26
N LEU A 159 7.90 28.75 -15.13
CA LEU A 159 8.50 28.41 -13.83
C LEU A 159 8.98 29.65 -13.07
N ALA A 160 9.57 30.63 -13.76
CA ALA A 160 9.98 31.90 -13.15
C ALA A 160 8.77 32.68 -12.59
N LEU A 161 7.68 32.76 -13.37
CA LEU A 161 6.43 33.39 -12.94
C LEU A 161 5.77 32.66 -11.77
N PHE A 162 5.70 31.33 -11.83
CA PHE A 162 5.14 30.50 -10.76
C PHE A 162 5.94 30.66 -9.45
N ARG A 163 7.28 30.69 -9.55
CA ARG A 163 8.17 30.87 -8.41
C ARG A 163 8.01 32.27 -7.79
N ALA A 164 7.84 33.31 -8.59
CA ALA A 164 7.58 34.66 -8.11
C ALA A 164 6.22 34.77 -7.39
N ALA A 165 5.20 34.04 -7.85
CA ALA A 165 3.86 34.05 -7.27
C ALA A 165 3.71 33.21 -5.98
N HIS A 166 4.48 32.12 -5.82
CA HIS A 166 4.32 31.16 -4.71
C HIS A 166 5.40 31.24 -3.60
N LEU A 167 6.45 32.05 -3.74
CA LEU A 167 7.49 32.20 -2.71
C LEU A 167 7.11 33.09 -1.51
N THR A 168 5.90 33.68 -1.49
CA THR A 168 5.44 34.58 -0.41
C THR A 168 4.85 33.86 0.80
N SER A 169 4.67 32.54 0.80
CA SER A 169 4.04 31.81 1.92
C SER A 169 4.96 30.88 2.73
N SER A 170 6.26 30.78 2.42
CA SER A 170 7.21 30.06 3.28
C SER A 170 7.88 31.04 4.25
N SER A 171 7.10 31.54 5.21
CA SER A 171 7.64 32.21 6.39
C SER A 171 8.45 31.19 7.20
N CYS A 172 9.74 31.47 7.32
CA CYS A 172 10.69 30.77 8.17
C CYS A 172 10.19 30.78 9.64
N SER A 173 9.88 29.62 10.21
CA SER A 173 9.64 29.47 11.64
C SER A 173 10.53 28.39 12.23
N THR A 174 11.82 28.69 12.36
CA THR A 174 12.59 28.25 13.52
C THR A 174 13.48 29.41 13.94
N PRO A 175 13.16 30.14 15.03
CA PRO A 175 14.17 30.96 15.66
C PRO A 175 15.18 30.01 16.28
N THR A 176 16.38 30.00 15.71
CA THR A 176 17.60 29.47 16.30
C THR A 176 17.85 30.22 17.60
N THR A 177 17.42 29.67 18.74
CA THR A 177 17.95 30.08 20.04
C THR A 177 19.28 29.36 20.24
N CYS A 178 20.34 29.90 19.65
CA CYS A 178 21.71 29.62 20.05
C CYS A 178 22.20 30.88 20.76
N GLY A 179 22.17 30.85 22.10
CA GLY A 179 22.51 32.01 22.92
C GLY A 179 22.96 31.58 24.31
N ARG A 180 24.28 31.68 24.50
CA ARG A 180 25.10 31.76 25.72
C ARG A 180 25.11 30.60 26.71
#